data_AF-A0A2N5KQ67-F1
#
_entry.id   AF-A0A2N5KQ67-F1
#
_cell.length_a   1.000
_cell.length_b   1.000
_cell.length_c   1.000
_cell.angle_alpha   90.00
_cell.angle_beta   90.00
_cell.angle_gamma   90.00
#
_symmetry.space_group_name_H-M   'P 1'
#
loop_
_entity.id
_entity.type
_entity.pdbx_description
1 polymer ?
#
loop_
_entity_poly.entity_id
_entity_poly.type
_entity_poly.pdbx_seq_one_letter_code
_entity_poly.pdbx_strand_id
1 'polypeptide(L)'
;MTRDAALSDAEVLALCRRAGNAAKFEGLYDRGDTAPYRGDDSAADLALVGVMAFFTQDPDQLDRLFRGSALCRDKWLRRPDYRRRTIERVLERQTETYFPPGAGVRVGVNGHRGAASQHPGSHRDRGAGRKKPQVVRLSSVKPPGPRRYVVDGLIAAAYIALLHGDGGVAKSLLALSLAVAVAGGRGTWLERRVEGGPVLYLDFELTVEEQARRVWQLCRGAGLEEPPENLLYLGAVGFGAREA
;
A
#
# COMPACT_ATOMS: atom_id res chain seq x y z
N MET A 1 -24.34 1.16 -3.15
CA MET A 1 -23.75 0.10 -4.01
C MET A 1 -22.88 0.77 -5.07
N THR A 2 -21.65 1.11 -4.72
CA THR A 2 -20.64 1.56 -5.68
C THR A 2 -19.92 0.33 -6.22
N ARG A 3 -20.09 0.04 -7.51
CA ARG A 3 -19.29 -0.97 -8.22
C ARG A 3 -17.83 -0.55 -8.14
N ASP A 4 -16.98 -1.37 -7.52
CA ASP A 4 -15.55 -1.36 -7.80
C ASP A 4 -15.40 -1.56 -9.31
N ALA A 5 -14.84 -0.56 -10.00
CA ALA A 5 -14.60 -0.68 -11.43
C ALA A 5 -13.45 -1.67 -11.63
N ALA A 6 -13.80 -2.94 -11.88
CA ALA A 6 -12.84 -3.98 -12.26
C ALA A 6 -12.11 -3.54 -13.54
N LEU A 7 -10.77 -3.68 -13.54
CA LEU A 7 -9.95 -3.36 -14.70
C LEU A 7 -10.39 -4.21 -15.90
N SER A 8 -10.45 -3.60 -17.07
CA SER A 8 -10.67 -4.33 -18.32
C SER A 8 -9.44 -5.15 -18.70
N ASP A 9 -9.62 -6.19 -19.54
CA ASP A 9 -8.54 -7.04 -20.03
C ASP A 9 -7.43 -6.19 -20.70
N ALA A 10 -7.81 -5.15 -21.46
CA ALA A 10 -6.87 -4.24 -22.11
C ALA A 10 -6.04 -3.40 -21.11
N GLU A 11 -6.65 -2.96 -20.02
CA GLU A 11 -5.95 -2.23 -18.96
C GLU A 11 -4.97 -3.13 -18.21
N VAL A 12 -5.35 -4.38 -17.91
CA VAL A 12 -4.45 -5.37 -17.30
C VAL A 12 -3.23 -5.62 -18.18
N LEU A 13 -3.41 -5.80 -19.50
CA LEU A 13 -2.30 -5.97 -20.43
C LEU A 13 -1.40 -4.73 -20.50
N ALA A 14 -2.00 -3.52 -20.52
CA ALA A 14 -1.24 -2.27 -20.53
C ALA A 14 -0.41 -2.10 -19.24
N LEU A 15 -0.94 -2.50 -18.09
CA LEU A 15 -0.24 -2.49 -16.82
C LEU A 15 0.90 -3.50 -16.77
N CYS A 16 0.67 -4.73 -17.25
CA CYS A 16 1.71 -5.76 -17.36
C CYS A 16 2.90 -5.26 -18.21
N ARG A 17 2.64 -4.56 -19.32
CA ARG A 17 3.68 -3.99 -20.21
C ARG A 17 4.40 -2.76 -19.64
N ARG A 18 3.89 -2.14 -18.58
CA ARG A 18 4.52 -0.99 -17.90
C ARG A 18 5.22 -1.38 -16.59
N ALA A 19 4.98 -2.59 -16.11
CA ALA A 19 5.55 -3.08 -14.86
C ALA A 19 7.07 -3.26 -14.94
N GLY A 20 7.74 -3.28 -13.79
CA GLY A 20 9.20 -3.47 -13.73
C GLY A 20 9.69 -4.82 -14.29
N ASN A 21 8.79 -5.78 -14.48
CA ASN A 21 9.04 -7.09 -15.07
C ASN A 21 8.46 -7.23 -16.49
N ALA A 22 8.17 -6.13 -17.20
CA ALA A 22 7.56 -6.14 -18.54
C ALA A 22 8.30 -7.05 -19.54
N ALA A 23 9.64 -7.07 -19.54
CA ALA A 23 10.41 -7.93 -20.43
C ALA A 23 10.09 -9.44 -20.26
N LYS A 24 9.82 -9.87 -19.02
CA LYS A 24 9.37 -11.24 -18.71
C LYS A 24 7.95 -11.46 -19.23
N PHE A 25 7.05 -10.50 -19.00
CA PHE A 25 5.69 -10.56 -19.51
C PHE A 25 5.66 -10.68 -21.03
N GLU A 26 6.35 -9.80 -21.75
CA GLU A 26 6.41 -9.82 -23.23
C GLU A 26 7.04 -11.09 -23.78
N GLY A 27 8.08 -11.61 -23.10
CA GLY A 27 8.69 -12.89 -23.47
C GLY A 27 7.69 -14.05 -23.42
N LEU A 28 6.94 -14.15 -22.34
CA LEU A 28 5.92 -15.19 -22.17
C LEU A 28 4.67 -14.93 -23.03
N TYR A 29 4.11 -13.73 -22.95
CA TYR A 29 2.82 -13.38 -23.54
C TYR A 29 2.87 -13.23 -25.06
N ASP A 30 3.82 -12.45 -25.57
CA ASP A 30 3.85 -12.09 -27.01
C ASP A 30 4.68 -13.10 -27.83
N ARG A 31 5.72 -13.71 -27.22
CA ARG A 31 6.66 -14.60 -27.93
C ARG A 31 6.54 -16.08 -27.57
N GLY A 32 5.88 -16.42 -26.47
CA GLY A 32 5.80 -17.81 -25.99
C GLY A 32 7.15 -18.38 -25.57
N ASP A 33 8.07 -17.54 -25.09
CA ASP A 33 9.42 -17.95 -24.74
C ASP A 33 9.47 -18.77 -23.45
N THR A 34 9.62 -20.08 -23.59
CA THR A 34 9.76 -21.03 -22.48
C THR A 34 11.22 -21.34 -22.14
N ALA A 35 12.21 -20.75 -22.84
CA ALA A 35 13.63 -21.03 -22.60
C ALA A 35 14.09 -20.72 -21.16
N PRO A 36 13.65 -19.62 -20.50
CA PRO A 36 13.96 -19.35 -19.09
C PRO A 36 13.44 -20.44 -18.13
N TYR A 37 12.47 -21.24 -18.59
CA TYR A 37 11.86 -22.35 -17.86
C TYR A 37 12.38 -23.71 -18.34
N ARG A 38 13.52 -23.74 -19.05
CA ARG A 38 14.13 -24.96 -19.61
C ARG A 38 13.18 -25.73 -20.54
N GLY A 39 12.28 -25.01 -21.22
CA GLY A 39 11.25 -25.62 -22.07
C GLY A 39 10.08 -26.24 -21.31
N ASP A 40 9.98 -26.07 -19.98
CA ASP A 40 8.81 -26.52 -19.22
C ASP A 40 7.64 -25.56 -19.46
N ASP A 41 6.78 -25.94 -20.40
CA ASP A 41 5.57 -25.19 -20.70
C ASP A 41 4.68 -24.99 -19.45
N SER A 42 4.61 -25.96 -18.54
CA SER A 42 3.71 -25.84 -17.38
C SER A 42 4.24 -24.82 -16.37
N ALA A 43 5.56 -24.73 -16.23
CA ALA A 43 6.20 -23.69 -15.44
C ALA A 43 6.05 -22.31 -16.08
N ALA A 44 6.14 -22.22 -17.41
CA ALA A 44 5.90 -20.99 -18.16
C ALA A 44 4.43 -20.53 -18.06
N ASP A 45 3.47 -21.46 -18.19
CA ASP A 45 2.04 -21.20 -18.02
C ASP A 45 1.77 -20.59 -16.62
N LEU A 46 2.28 -21.23 -15.57
CA LEU A 46 2.15 -20.77 -14.18
C LEU A 46 2.78 -19.39 -13.97
N ALA A 47 3.94 -19.15 -14.57
CA ALA A 47 4.63 -17.88 -14.44
C ALA A 47 3.90 -16.73 -15.13
N LEU A 48 3.30 -16.97 -16.31
CA LEU A 48 2.52 -15.96 -17.01
C LEU A 48 1.24 -15.62 -16.24
N VAL A 49 0.51 -16.63 -15.76
CA VAL A 49 -0.67 -16.43 -14.91
C VAL A 49 -0.28 -15.66 -13.64
N GLY A 50 0.87 -15.96 -13.02
CA GLY A 50 1.38 -15.21 -11.86
C GLY A 50 1.67 -13.73 -12.12
N VAL A 51 2.15 -13.37 -13.31
CA VAL A 51 2.35 -11.96 -13.66
C VAL A 51 1.01 -11.23 -13.80
N MET A 52 0.02 -11.85 -14.45
CA MET A 52 -1.31 -11.25 -14.63
C MET A 52 -2.12 -11.22 -13.34
N ALA A 53 -1.96 -12.22 -12.47
CA ALA A 53 -2.65 -12.35 -11.18
C ALA A 53 -2.31 -11.24 -10.19
N PHE A 54 -1.19 -10.53 -10.39
CA PHE A 54 -0.91 -9.31 -9.65
C PHE A 54 -1.95 -8.21 -9.95
N PHE A 55 -2.46 -8.13 -11.19
CA PHE A 55 -3.36 -7.07 -11.65
C PHE A 55 -4.84 -7.43 -11.62
N THR A 56 -5.17 -8.73 -11.55
CA THR A 56 -6.55 -9.20 -11.44
C THR A 56 -6.61 -10.55 -10.74
N GLN A 57 -7.62 -10.72 -9.90
CA GLN A 57 -7.89 -11.93 -9.13
C GLN A 57 -9.14 -12.66 -9.66
N ASP A 58 -9.76 -12.14 -10.73
CA ASP A 58 -10.88 -12.78 -11.41
C ASP A 58 -10.36 -13.97 -12.24
N PRO A 59 -10.71 -15.23 -11.87
CA PRO A 59 -10.27 -16.42 -12.59
C PRO A 59 -10.70 -16.43 -14.06
N ASP A 60 -11.88 -15.89 -14.37
CA ASP A 60 -12.39 -15.86 -15.74
C ASP A 60 -11.63 -14.82 -16.58
N GLN A 61 -11.26 -13.69 -15.98
CA GLN A 61 -10.40 -12.71 -16.63
C GLN A 61 -9.01 -13.26 -16.88
N LEU A 62 -8.42 -13.99 -15.92
CA LEU A 62 -7.12 -14.64 -16.09
C LEU A 62 -7.15 -15.68 -17.22
N ASP A 63 -8.23 -16.46 -17.37
CA ASP A 63 -8.39 -17.36 -18.50
C ASP A 63 -8.46 -16.61 -19.84
N ARG A 64 -9.30 -15.57 -19.94
CA ARG A 64 -9.41 -14.76 -21.17
C ARG A 64 -8.07 -14.14 -21.58
N LEU A 65 -7.34 -13.58 -20.61
CA LEU A 65 -6.02 -13.00 -20.84
C LEU A 65 -5.02 -14.06 -21.31
N PHE A 66 -4.98 -15.21 -20.65
CA PHE A 66 -4.07 -16.31 -21.02
C PHE A 66 -4.35 -16.82 -22.44
N ARG A 67 -5.61 -16.92 -22.85
CA ARG A 67 -6.01 -17.33 -24.20
C ARG A 67 -5.52 -16.37 -25.30
N GLY A 68 -5.29 -15.10 -24.96
CA GLY A 68 -4.70 -14.12 -25.86
C GLY A 68 -3.16 -14.20 -25.97
N SER A 69 -2.51 -15.05 -25.18
CA SER A 69 -1.05 -15.21 -25.19
C SER A 69 -0.57 -16.23 -26.22
N ALA A 70 0.69 -16.09 -26.64
CA ALA A 70 1.37 -17.05 -27.50
C ALA A 70 1.67 -18.40 -26.80
N LEU A 71 1.52 -18.49 -25.47
CA LEU A 71 1.57 -19.76 -24.73
C LEU A 71 0.26 -20.56 -24.80
N CYS A 72 -0.84 -19.95 -25.26
CA CYS A 72 -2.12 -20.65 -25.36
C CYS A 72 -2.06 -21.74 -26.43
N ARG A 73 -2.38 -22.97 -26.01
CA ARG A 73 -2.29 -24.20 -26.81
C ARG A 73 -3.40 -25.18 -26.46
N ASP A 74 -3.52 -26.28 -27.21
CA ASP A 74 -4.56 -27.31 -27.04
C ASP A 74 -4.72 -27.79 -25.60
N LYS A 75 -3.62 -27.93 -24.85
CA LYS A 75 -3.66 -28.31 -23.43
C LYS A 75 -4.52 -27.33 -22.61
N TRP A 76 -4.34 -26.03 -22.77
CA TRP A 76 -5.12 -25.02 -22.03
C TRP A 76 -6.59 -25.00 -22.46
N LEU A 77 -6.85 -25.17 -23.75
CA LEU A 77 -8.20 -25.11 -24.33
C LEU A 77 -9.04 -26.35 -23.98
N ARG A 78 -8.45 -27.54 -24.10
CA ARG A 78 -9.14 -28.83 -23.98
C ARG A 78 -9.08 -29.45 -22.58
N ARG A 79 -8.20 -28.98 -21.69
CA ARG A 79 -8.10 -29.46 -20.30
C ARG A 79 -8.54 -28.41 -19.28
N PRO A 80 -9.85 -28.31 -18.99
CA PRO A 80 -10.36 -27.36 -18.00
C PRO A 80 -9.83 -27.62 -16.58
N ASP A 81 -9.51 -28.88 -16.25
CA ASP A 81 -8.89 -29.28 -14.98
C ASP A 81 -7.49 -28.69 -14.82
N TYR A 82 -6.66 -28.75 -15.87
CA TYR A 82 -5.32 -28.19 -15.88
C TYR A 82 -5.36 -26.66 -15.76
N ARG A 83 -6.23 -26.03 -16.55
CA ARG A 83 -6.44 -24.58 -16.53
C ARG A 83 -6.83 -24.11 -15.12
N ARG A 84 -7.89 -24.70 -14.56
CA ARG A 84 -8.42 -24.34 -13.24
C ARG A 84 -7.35 -24.47 -12.16
N ARG A 85 -6.69 -25.62 -12.09
CA ARG A 85 -5.63 -25.88 -11.11
C ARG A 85 -4.46 -24.91 -11.22
N THR A 86 -4.13 -24.46 -12.43
CA THR A 86 -3.03 -23.50 -12.64
C THR A 86 -3.40 -22.11 -12.12
N ILE A 87 -4.63 -21.66 -12.39
CA ILE A 87 -5.15 -20.38 -11.90
C ILE A 87 -5.29 -20.40 -10.37
N GLU A 88 -5.94 -21.42 -9.82
CA GLU A 88 -6.12 -21.59 -8.37
C GLU A 88 -4.77 -21.60 -7.65
N ARG A 89 -3.80 -22.38 -8.15
CA ARG A 89 -2.46 -22.45 -7.54
C ARG A 89 -1.73 -21.11 -7.52
N VAL A 90 -1.94 -20.26 -8.53
CA VAL A 90 -1.37 -18.90 -8.52
C VAL A 90 -2.08 -18.05 -7.49
N LEU A 91 -3.41 -18.02 -7.49
CA LEU A 91 -4.21 -17.20 -6.57
C LEU A 91 -3.96 -17.57 -5.10
N GLU A 92 -3.82 -18.87 -4.78
CA GLU A 92 -3.48 -19.36 -3.45
C GLU A 92 -2.08 -18.91 -2.98
N ARG A 93 -1.16 -18.69 -3.91
CA ARG A 93 0.25 -18.32 -3.62
C ARG A 93 0.53 -16.84 -3.81
N GLN A 94 -0.46 -16.06 -4.26
CA GLN A 94 -0.29 -14.65 -4.59
C GLN A 94 -0.35 -13.83 -3.29
N THR A 95 0.78 -13.24 -2.90
CA THR A 95 0.89 -12.47 -1.65
C THR A 95 0.75 -10.96 -1.85
N GLU A 96 0.81 -10.47 -3.11
CA GLU A 96 0.74 -9.04 -3.45
C GLU A 96 -0.23 -8.81 -4.62
N THR A 97 -1.01 -7.73 -4.55
CA THR A 97 -2.05 -7.36 -5.52
C THR A 97 -1.98 -5.86 -5.86
N TYR A 98 -2.23 -5.52 -7.12
CA TYR A 98 -2.33 -4.17 -7.63
C TYR A 98 -3.67 -3.54 -7.29
N PHE A 99 -3.64 -2.36 -6.67
CA PHE A 99 -4.81 -1.53 -6.48
C PHE A 99 -4.70 -0.30 -7.39
N PRO A 100 -5.63 -0.10 -8.35
CA PRO A 100 -5.57 1.04 -9.25
C PRO A 100 -5.65 2.36 -8.46
N PRO A 101 -4.85 3.39 -8.82
CA PRO A 101 -4.92 4.70 -8.18
C PRO A 101 -6.31 5.32 -8.40
N GLY A 102 -7.19 5.22 -7.39
CA GLY A 102 -8.57 5.68 -7.48
C GLY A 102 -9.60 4.76 -6.82
N ALA A 103 -9.24 3.51 -6.49
CA ALA A 103 -10.09 2.59 -5.72
C ALA A 103 -9.97 2.78 -4.19
N GLY A 104 -9.16 3.74 -3.74
CA GLY A 104 -9.10 4.13 -2.32
C GLY A 104 -10.19 5.14 -1.98
N VAL A 105 -10.84 4.94 -0.83
CA VAL A 105 -11.74 5.90 -0.20
C VAL A 105 -11.18 7.33 -0.34
N ARG A 106 -11.93 8.19 -1.03
CA ARG A 106 -11.62 9.62 -1.10
C ARG A 106 -11.99 10.27 0.23
N VAL A 107 -11.04 10.33 1.16
CA VAL A 107 -11.13 11.27 2.28
C VAL A 107 -10.86 12.66 1.70
N GLY A 108 -11.93 13.45 1.54
CA GLY A 108 -11.84 14.84 1.14
C GLY A 108 -11.12 15.63 2.23
N VAL A 109 -9.89 16.07 1.94
CA VAL A 109 -9.17 16.98 2.83
C VAL A 109 -9.63 18.39 2.50
N ASN A 110 -10.43 18.98 3.38
CA ASN A 110 -10.77 20.40 3.32
C ASN A 110 -9.50 21.24 3.40
N GLY A 111 -9.33 22.11 2.41
CA GLY A 111 -8.15 22.95 2.26
C GLY A 111 -8.08 24.05 3.32
N HIS A 112 -7.11 23.94 4.22
CA HIS A 112 -6.63 25.10 4.97
C HIS A 112 -5.47 25.76 4.21
N ARG A 113 -5.76 26.93 3.63
CA ARG A 113 -4.73 27.87 3.16
C ARG A 113 -4.03 28.45 4.38
N GLY A 114 -2.77 28.08 4.59
CA GLY A 114 -1.90 28.64 5.60
C GLY A 114 -0.44 28.55 5.17
N ALA A 115 0.16 29.72 4.92
CA ALA A 115 1.58 30.05 4.74
C ALA A 115 2.51 28.98 4.14
N ALA A 116 2.94 29.25 2.90
CA ALA A 116 3.93 28.49 2.17
C ALA A 116 5.26 28.34 2.95
N SER A 117 5.64 27.09 3.23
CA SER A 117 7.06 26.73 3.28
C SER A 117 7.46 26.27 1.88
N GLN A 118 8.48 26.91 1.32
CA GLN A 118 9.10 26.43 0.10
C GLN A 118 9.89 25.16 0.46
N HIS A 119 9.25 24.01 0.22
CA HIS A 119 9.71 22.62 0.35
C HIS A 119 9.70 21.97 1.74
N PRO A 120 8.56 21.42 2.18
CA PRO A 120 8.50 20.09 2.73
C PRO A 120 8.09 19.18 1.58
N GLY A 121 9.06 18.49 0.97
CA GLY A 121 8.75 17.49 -0.03
C GLY A 121 7.85 16.42 0.60
N SER A 122 6.54 16.57 0.45
CA SER A 122 5.65 15.42 0.57
C SER A 122 6.20 14.40 -0.42
N HIS A 123 6.40 13.17 0.02
CA HIS A 123 6.71 12.03 -0.87
C HIS A 123 5.69 11.83 -2.02
N ARG A 124 4.68 12.70 -2.15
CA ARG A 124 3.75 12.82 -3.27
C ARG A 124 4.30 13.77 -4.35
N ASP A 125 5.41 13.40 -4.97
CA ASP A 125 5.64 13.82 -6.35
C ASP A 125 4.84 12.85 -7.24
N ARG A 126 3.56 13.19 -7.50
CA ARG A 126 2.57 12.30 -8.18
C ARG A 126 2.89 12.00 -9.66
N GLY A 127 4.09 12.34 -10.15
CA GLY A 127 4.46 12.14 -11.56
C GLY A 127 5.95 11.94 -11.84
N ALA A 128 6.82 11.87 -10.84
CA ALA A 128 8.25 11.70 -11.09
C ALA A 128 8.65 10.23 -10.92
N GLY A 129 9.18 9.61 -11.98
CA GLY A 129 9.83 8.30 -11.90
C GLY A 129 10.89 8.26 -10.79
N ARG A 130 11.28 7.05 -10.37
CA ARG A 130 12.29 6.80 -9.32
C ARG A 130 13.48 7.77 -9.44
N LYS A 131 13.54 8.77 -8.54
CA LYS A 131 14.66 9.72 -8.50
C LYS A 131 15.94 8.95 -8.16
N LYS A 132 16.98 9.11 -8.97
CA LYS A 132 18.30 8.52 -8.71
C LYS A 132 18.95 9.21 -7.51
N PRO A 133 19.72 8.49 -6.66
CA PRO A 133 20.50 9.12 -5.60
C PRO A 133 21.46 10.17 -6.16
N GLN A 134 21.56 11.32 -5.49
CA GLN A 134 22.48 12.38 -5.85
C GLN A 134 23.37 12.74 -4.66
N VAL A 135 24.64 12.97 -4.94
CA VAL A 135 25.58 13.51 -3.95
C VAL A 135 25.44 15.03 -3.95
N VAL A 136 25.11 15.61 -2.80
CA VAL A 136 24.97 17.05 -2.62
C VAL A 136 26.02 17.54 -1.63
N ARG A 137 26.68 18.66 -1.94
CA ARG A 137 27.57 19.33 -0.99
C ARG A 137 26.72 20.17 -0.03
N LEU A 138 26.76 19.86 1.26
CA LEU A 138 25.97 20.60 2.26
C LEU A 138 26.34 22.09 2.29
N SER A 139 27.59 22.45 1.98
CA SER A 139 28.03 23.84 1.86
C SER A 139 27.33 24.64 0.75
N SER A 140 26.74 23.97 -0.24
CA SER A 140 25.95 24.61 -1.30
C SER A 140 24.46 24.75 -0.96
N VAL A 141 24.02 24.20 0.17
CA VAL A 141 22.62 24.26 0.60
C VAL A 141 22.40 25.58 1.35
N LYS A 142 21.46 26.40 0.85
CA LYS A 142 21.04 27.62 1.57
C LYS A 142 20.40 27.24 2.92
N PRO A 143 20.58 28.05 3.98
CA PRO A 143 19.90 27.81 5.25
C PRO A 143 18.38 27.58 5.04
N PRO A 144 17.83 26.45 5.49
CA PRO A 144 16.42 26.15 5.28
C PRO A 144 15.54 27.06 6.13
N GLY A 145 14.28 27.21 5.71
CA GLY A 145 13.27 27.89 6.53
C GLY A 145 12.88 27.09 7.78
N PRO A 146 11.97 27.65 8.61
CA PRO A 146 11.50 26.99 9.83
C PRO A 146 10.95 25.58 9.55
N ARG A 147 11.23 24.66 10.47
CA ARG A 147 10.72 23.29 10.40
C ARG A 147 9.24 23.25 10.79
N ARG A 148 8.42 22.58 9.99
CA ARG A 148 7.03 22.23 10.33
C ARG A 148 7.01 20.97 11.19
N TYR A 149 6.12 20.93 12.19
CA TYR A 149 5.95 19.80 13.10
C TYR A 149 4.50 19.31 13.10
N VAL A 150 4.30 17.99 13.09
CA VAL A 150 2.99 17.37 13.41
C VAL A 150 2.75 17.45 14.92
N VAL A 151 3.79 17.23 15.72
CA VAL A 151 3.79 17.42 17.18
C VAL A 151 4.91 18.38 17.53
N ASP A 152 4.54 19.52 18.12
CA ASP A 152 5.46 20.62 18.35
C ASP A 152 6.73 20.20 19.10
N GLY A 153 7.88 20.48 18.48
CA GLY A 153 9.21 20.13 18.98
C GLY A 153 9.54 18.63 19.05
N LEU A 154 8.63 17.73 18.64
CA LEU A 154 8.82 16.27 18.74
C LEU A 154 8.81 15.57 17.39
N ILE A 155 7.77 15.78 16.57
CA ILE A 155 7.59 15.03 15.31
C ILE A 155 7.59 16.00 14.15
N ALA A 156 8.69 16.01 13.38
CA ALA A 156 8.83 16.81 12.18
C ALA A 156 7.86 16.33 11.08
N ALA A 157 7.16 17.25 10.43
CA ALA A 157 6.30 16.91 9.30
C ALA A 157 7.14 16.40 8.11
N ALA A 158 6.62 15.40 7.39
CA ALA A 158 7.23 14.77 6.22
C ALA A 158 8.49 13.92 6.48
N TYR A 159 8.84 13.64 7.73
CA TYR A 159 9.95 12.76 8.10
C TYR A 159 9.49 11.63 9.02
N ILE A 160 10.28 10.56 9.04
CA ILE A 160 10.06 9.40 9.92
C ILE A 160 10.49 9.78 11.35
N ALA A 161 9.66 9.43 12.32
CA ALA A 161 9.99 9.48 13.74
C ALA A 161 9.97 8.06 14.33
N LEU A 162 10.95 7.73 15.18
CA LEU A 162 11.05 6.44 15.84
C LEU A 162 10.76 6.59 17.33
N LEU A 163 9.78 5.83 17.84
CA LEU A 163 9.52 5.67 19.27
C LEU A 163 10.09 4.33 19.75
N HIS A 164 11.08 4.38 20.63
CA HIS A 164 11.79 3.20 21.14
C HIS A 164 11.91 3.21 22.67
N GLY A 165 12.13 2.03 23.25
CA GLY A 165 12.27 1.79 24.69
C GLY A 165 11.92 0.34 25.04
N ASP A 166 12.07 -0.02 26.31
CA ASP A 166 11.90 -1.40 26.79
C ASP A 166 10.48 -1.94 26.60
N GLY A 167 10.33 -3.27 26.67
CA GLY A 167 9.02 -3.91 26.70
C GLY A 167 8.18 -3.43 27.90
N GLY A 168 6.87 -3.32 27.74
CA GLY A 168 5.96 -2.96 28.84
C GLY A 168 5.92 -1.48 29.24
N VAL A 169 6.77 -0.61 28.68
CA VAL A 169 6.77 0.86 29.01
C VAL A 169 5.70 1.67 28.29
N ALA A 170 4.64 1.01 27.81
CA ALA A 170 3.46 1.62 27.17
C ALA A 170 3.71 2.43 25.87
N LYS A 171 4.79 2.17 25.12
CA LYS A 171 5.09 2.85 23.84
C LYS A 171 3.93 2.83 22.85
N SER A 172 3.36 1.65 22.60
CA SER A 172 2.24 1.48 21.66
C SER A 172 0.99 2.21 22.15
N LEU A 173 0.77 2.29 23.47
CA LEU A 173 -0.33 3.05 24.06
C LEU A 173 -0.11 4.56 23.90
N LEU A 174 1.12 5.04 24.11
CA LEU A 174 1.50 6.44 23.87
C LEU A 174 1.32 6.82 22.40
N ALA A 175 1.80 5.98 21.47
CA ALA A 175 1.61 6.16 20.03
C ALA A 175 0.12 6.19 19.65
N LEU A 176 -0.69 5.30 20.23
CA LEU A 176 -2.13 5.28 20.01
C LEU A 176 -2.83 6.52 20.58
N SER A 177 -2.41 7.01 21.75
CA SER A 177 -2.94 8.25 22.33
C SER A 177 -2.66 9.47 21.44
N LEU A 178 -1.49 9.51 20.80
CA LEU A 178 -1.13 10.55 19.85
C LEU A 178 -2.01 10.43 18.59
N ALA A 179 -2.22 9.21 18.10
CA ALA A 179 -3.09 8.95 16.96
C ALA A 179 -4.52 9.47 17.21
N VAL A 180 -5.08 9.23 18.40
CA VAL A 180 -6.38 9.80 18.81
C VAL A 180 -6.36 11.33 18.81
N ALA A 181 -5.29 11.96 19.32
CA ALA A 181 -5.21 13.42 19.37
C ALA A 181 -5.11 14.08 17.99
N VAL A 182 -4.31 13.51 17.09
CA VAL A 182 -4.14 13.96 15.71
C VAL A 182 -5.42 13.74 14.90
N ALA A 183 -6.01 12.53 14.97
CA ALA A 183 -7.24 12.19 14.26
C ALA A 183 -8.45 12.97 14.75
N GLY A 184 -8.51 13.24 16.07
CA GLY A 184 -9.58 14.03 16.69
C GLY A 184 -9.43 15.54 16.54
N GLY A 185 -8.33 16.04 15.95
CA GLY A 185 -8.13 17.48 15.73
C GLY A 185 -8.05 18.30 17.02
N ARG A 186 -7.59 17.72 18.14
CA ARG A 186 -7.67 18.31 19.49
C ARG A 186 -6.82 19.56 19.71
N GLY A 187 -5.92 19.88 18.79
CA GLY A 187 -5.01 21.01 18.88
C GLY A 187 -3.87 20.82 19.88
N THR A 188 -4.02 19.99 20.91
CA THR A 188 -2.96 19.64 21.86
C THR A 188 -2.91 18.14 22.23
N TRP A 189 -1.72 17.66 22.58
CA TRP A 189 -1.43 16.34 23.14
C TRP A 189 -0.22 16.44 24.08
N LEU A 190 -0.38 16.03 25.34
CA LEU A 190 0.66 16.17 26.39
C LEU A 190 1.27 17.58 26.42
N GLU A 191 0.39 18.60 26.48
CA GLU A 191 0.74 20.03 26.50
C GLU A 191 1.44 20.57 25.24
N ARG A 192 1.63 19.73 24.21
CA ARG A 192 2.22 20.13 22.93
C ARG A 192 1.16 20.35 21.89
N ARG A 193 1.35 21.35 21.03
CA ARG A 193 0.45 21.55 19.89
C ARG A 193 0.57 20.39 18.91
N VAL A 194 -0.57 19.94 18.40
CA VAL A 194 -0.65 18.90 17.37
C VAL A 194 -1.41 19.41 16.15
N GLU A 195 -0.88 19.11 14.97
CA GLU A 195 -1.61 19.31 13.72
C GLU A 195 -2.64 18.19 13.55
N GLY A 196 -3.90 18.55 13.27
CA GLY A 196 -4.96 17.57 13.02
C GLY A 196 -4.89 16.97 11.61
N GLY A 197 -5.33 15.73 11.46
CA GLY A 197 -5.41 15.06 10.17
C GLY A 197 -5.73 13.57 10.27
N PRO A 198 -5.98 12.89 9.13
CA PRO A 198 -6.22 11.45 9.12
C PRO A 198 -4.98 10.68 9.58
N VAL A 199 -5.21 9.66 10.39
CA VAL A 199 -4.18 8.76 10.92
C VAL A 199 -4.50 7.34 10.51
N LEU A 200 -3.52 6.63 9.95
CA LEU A 200 -3.55 5.18 9.81
C LEU A 200 -2.65 4.57 10.88
N TYR A 201 -3.23 3.77 11.77
CA TYR A 201 -2.50 2.98 12.74
C TYR A 201 -2.34 1.55 12.20
N LEU A 202 -1.12 1.21 11.79
CA LEU A 202 -0.72 -0.12 11.34
C LEU A 202 -0.16 -0.90 12.54
N ASP A 203 -0.68 -2.10 12.78
CA ASP A 203 -0.24 -2.95 13.89
C ASP A 203 -0.10 -4.40 13.46
N PHE A 204 0.92 -5.09 13.97
CA PHE A 204 1.16 -6.52 13.74
C PHE A 204 0.93 -7.36 15.00
N GLU A 205 0.67 -6.74 16.15
CA GLU A 205 0.56 -7.44 17.44
C GLU A 205 -0.89 -7.77 17.82
N LEU A 206 -1.85 -6.88 17.57
CA LEU A 206 -3.19 -6.98 18.16
C LEU A 206 -4.30 -7.15 17.14
N THR A 207 -5.37 -7.83 17.56
CA THR A 207 -6.60 -7.92 16.77
C THR A 207 -7.35 -6.59 16.78
N VAL A 208 -8.28 -6.43 15.85
CA VAL A 208 -9.14 -5.23 15.77
C VAL A 208 -9.92 -5.03 17.07
N GLU A 209 -10.42 -6.10 17.68
CA GLU A 209 -11.20 -6.03 18.91
C GLU A 209 -10.35 -5.51 20.08
N GLU A 210 -9.13 -6.00 20.23
CA GLU A 210 -8.24 -5.59 21.31
C GLU A 210 -7.75 -4.15 21.12
N GLN A 211 -7.42 -3.78 19.87
CA GLN A 211 -7.07 -2.41 19.57
C GLN A 211 -8.25 -1.46 19.80
N ALA A 212 -9.47 -1.86 19.44
CA ALA A 212 -10.67 -1.09 19.70
C ALA A 212 -10.84 -0.84 21.21
N ARG A 213 -10.68 -1.86 22.07
CA ARG A 213 -10.74 -1.65 23.55
C ARG A 213 -9.79 -0.55 24.01
N ARG A 214 -8.55 -0.55 23.52
CA ARG A 214 -7.53 0.46 23.86
C ARG A 214 -7.91 1.85 23.36
N VAL A 215 -8.38 1.96 22.12
CA VAL A 215 -8.84 3.24 21.56
C VAL A 215 -10.02 3.80 22.37
N TRP A 216 -11.02 2.97 22.68
CA TRP A 216 -12.16 3.39 23.49
C TRP A 216 -11.74 3.84 24.91
N GLN A 217 -10.79 3.15 25.55
CA GLN A 217 -10.24 3.56 26.84
C GLN A 217 -9.53 4.92 26.76
N LEU A 218 -8.69 5.12 25.74
CA LEU A 218 -8.00 6.39 25.51
C LEU A 218 -8.98 7.52 25.21
N CYS A 219 -10.00 7.26 24.38
CA CYS A 219 -11.04 8.24 24.05
C CYS A 219 -11.77 8.70 25.32
N ARG A 220 -12.21 7.78 26.18
CA ARG A 220 -12.84 8.12 27.46
C ARG A 220 -11.91 8.93 28.37
N GLY A 221 -10.65 8.51 28.52
CA GLY A 221 -9.66 9.24 29.31
C GLY A 221 -9.36 10.64 28.75
N ALA A 222 -9.56 10.81 27.44
CA ALA A 222 -9.42 12.08 26.76
C ALA A 222 -10.71 12.94 26.83
N GLY A 223 -11.86 12.38 27.23
CA GLY A 223 -13.16 13.05 27.20
C GLY A 223 -13.85 13.04 25.82
N LEU A 224 -13.55 12.05 24.98
CA LEU A 224 -14.32 11.75 23.76
C LEU A 224 -15.38 10.69 24.05
N GLU A 225 -16.57 10.88 23.49
CA GLU A 225 -17.64 9.89 23.55
C GLU A 225 -17.34 8.69 22.65
N GLU A 226 -16.68 8.90 21.52
CA GLU A 226 -16.36 7.87 20.53
C GLU A 226 -14.99 8.08 19.87
N PRO A 227 -14.40 7.04 19.25
CA PRO A 227 -13.19 7.15 18.45
C PRO A 227 -13.35 8.15 17.29
N PRO A 228 -12.32 8.98 16.98
CA PRO A 228 -12.39 9.87 15.82
C PRO A 228 -12.55 9.11 14.50
N GLU A 229 -13.47 9.53 13.63
CA GLU A 229 -13.69 8.92 12.31
C GLU A 229 -12.41 8.86 11.45
N ASN A 230 -11.52 9.82 11.65
CA ASN A 230 -10.26 9.95 10.93
C ASN A 230 -9.14 9.05 11.49
N LEU A 231 -9.41 8.22 12.50
CA LEU A 231 -8.50 7.21 13.04
C LEU A 231 -8.78 5.86 12.38
N LEU A 232 -7.97 5.52 11.38
CA LEU A 232 -8.06 4.26 10.65
C LEU A 232 -7.13 3.22 11.27
N TYR A 233 -7.55 1.96 11.26
CA TYR A 233 -6.76 0.84 11.76
C TYR A 233 -6.51 -0.18 10.65
N LEU A 234 -5.27 -0.65 10.53
CA LEU A 234 -4.89 -1.77 9.68
C LEU A 234 -4.18 -2.81 10.56
N GLY A 235 -4.90 -3.87 10.88
CA GLY A 235 -4.35 -5.03 11.58
C GLY A 235 -3.67 -5.97 10.60
N ALA A 236 -2.37 -6.17 10.77
CA ALA A 236 -1.49 -7.03 10.01
C ALA A 236 -1.07 -8.28 10.81
N VAL A 237 -1.82 -8.64 11.84
CA VAL A 237 -1.59 -9.88 12.60
C VAL A 237 -1.67 -11.08 11.66
N GLY A 238 -0.60 -11.89 11.64
CA GLY A 238 -0.51 -13.07 10.78
C GLY A 238 0.02 -12.79 9.37
N PHE A 239 0.24 -11.53 8.99
CA PHE A 239 0.88 -11.17 7.72
C PHE A 239 2.40 -11.03 7.91
N GLY A 240 3.17 -11.49 6.93
CA GLY A 240 4.60 -11.21 6.86
C GLY A 240 4.87 -9.74 6.58
N ALA A 241 6.03 -9.22 6.98
CA ALA A 241 6.41 -7.82 6.76
C ALA A 241 6.50 -7.37 5.28
N ARG A 242 6.41 -8.30 4.33
CA ARG A 242 6.32 -8.00 2.88
C ARG A 242 4.89 -7.95 2.37
N GLU A 243 3.94 -8.50 3.12
CA GLU A 243 2.54 -8.68 2.73
C GLU A 243 1.63 -7.57 3.28
N ALA A 244 2.09 -6.84 4.30
CA ALA A 244 1.41 -5.75 4.99
C ALA A 244 1.98 -4.37 4.63
#